data_AF-A0A538P3Y1-F1
#
_entry.id   AF-A0A538P3Y1-F1
#
_cell.length_a   1.000
_cell.length_b   1.000
_cell.length_c   1.000
_cell.angle_alpha   90.00
_cell.angle_beta   90.00
_cell.angle_gamma   90.00
#
_symmetry.space_group_name_H-M   'P 1'
#
loop_
_entity.id
_entity.type
_entity.pdbx_description
1 polymer ?
#
loop_
_entity_poly.entity_id
_entity_poly.type
_entity_poly.pdbx_seq_one_letter_code
_entity_poly.pdbx_strand_id
1 'polypeptide(L)'
;MAEDRQADAQTQKRRWHRAAIALALCAVLLAISHRPILLAIGRQIALHYAARENLKANFRLEGNVFTNLTVRNLHAVPTGPSDVESIDVDLARADYGLFAPLRHGLTSIKNLDVRSARIVLNPAKAPLRPRPPDPKKKITLPDVFPERVHLVDATVIVRNRPHDFVLEHVDLDLNPRNPGQLKIDKLQLVGGQMWLRVAAQTSYANRILILREVALSNDERVRELRVDASRIGERKLAINLDYSAGAGKLSGSFALNEAQASLNTDLHVHAEKVPAGVINKYAALPEDCIRGQMEKLDVDLSGLISAPRTWQGKLIGREDSLRKSAIFSSKESRSTAASFRSPRETAWRFCKGATSSRARTSFISGARLNCRPI
;
A
#
# COMPACT_ATOMS: atom_id res chain seq x y z
N MET A 1 -62.37 50.37 19.44
CA MET A 1 -61.28 49.38 19.71
C MET A 1 -60.88 48.55 18.47
N ALA A 2 -61.08 49.04 17.24
CA ALA A 2 -60.77 48.25 16.02
C ALA A 2 -59.68 48.87 15.12
N GLU A 3 -59.34 50.16 15.27
CA GLU A 3 -58.36 50.84 14.41
C GLU A 3 -56.89 50.50 14.71
N ASP A 4 -56.52 50.26 15.97
CA ASP A 4 -55.11 49.93 16.32
C ASP A 4 -54.63 48.59 15.76
N ARG A 5 -55.53 47.63 15.50
CA ARG A 5 -55.14 46.32 14.95
C ARG A 5 -54.85 46.34 13.45
N GLN A 6 -55.33 47.34 12.72
CA GLN A 6 -55.09 47.43 11.27
C GLN A 6 -53.73 48.07 10.93
N ALA A 7 -53.25 49.00 11.76
CA ALA A 7 -51.93 49.62 11.58
C ALA A 7 -50.78 48.62 11.81
N ASP A 8 -50.86 47.81 12.87
CA ASP A 8 -49.82 46.83 13.20
C ASP A 8 -49.71 45.69 12.16
N ALA A 9 -50.84 45.25 11.61
CA ALA A 9 -50.90 44.20 10.60
C ALA A 9 -50.21 44.60 9.28
N GLN A 10 -50.32 45.88 8.87
CA GLN A 10 -49.64 46.39 7.68
C GLN A 10 -48.12 46.50 7.87
N THR A 11 -47.64 46.92 9.04
CA THR A 11 -46.20 46.98 9.35
C THR A 11 -45.55 45.61 9.45
N GLN A 12 -46.27 44.61 9.99
CA GLN A 12 -45.78 43.24 10.10
C GLN A 12 -45.63 42.57 8.71
N LYS A 13 -46.61 42.76 7.82
CA LYS A 13 -46.56 42.24 6.43
C LYS A 13 -45.38 42.83 5.63
N ARG A 14 -45.06 44.11 5.85
CA ARG A 14 -43.93 44.80 5.20
C ARG A 14 -42.57 44.34 5.73
N ARG A 15 -42.46 44.00 7.03
CA ARG A 15 -41.25 43.40 7.62
C ARG A 15 -41.03 41.96 7.13
N TRP A 16 -42.08 41.14 7.02
CA TRP A 16 -42.00 39.79 6.47
C TRP A 16 -41.59 39.77 4.99
N HIS A 17 -42.10 40.71 4.18
CA HIS A 17 -41.65 40.85 2.80
C HIS A 17 -40.17 41.24 2.70
N ARG A 18 -39.70 42.16 3.56
CA ARG A 18 -38.27 42.52 3.62
C ARG A 18 -37.39 41.36 4.08
N ALA A 19 -37.86 40.57 5.05
CA ALA A 19 -37.17 39.36 5.49
C ALA A 19 -37.12 38.30 4.38
N ALA A 20 -38.22 38.09 3.65
CA ALA A 20 -38.27 37.16 2.51
C ALA A 20 -37.34 37.59 1.36
N ILE A 21 -37.30 38.90 1.05
CA ILE A 21 -36.38 39.45 0.05
C ILE A 21 -34.92 39.28 0.50
N ALA A 22 -34.62 39.58 1.77
CA ALA A 22 -33.28 39.39 2.32
C ALA A 22 -32.85 37.91 2.30
N LEU A 23 -33.76 36.99 2.61
CA LEU A 23 -33.51 35.56 2.59
C LEU A 23 -33.32 35.05 1.16
N ALA A 24 -34.11 35.54 0.19
CA ALA A 24 -33.92 35.27 -1.22
C ALA A 24 -32.58 35.82 -1.74
N LEU A 25 -32.20 37.03 -1.33
CA LEU A 25 -30.89 37.61 -1.67
C LEU A 25 -29.74 36.80 -1.07
N CYS A 26 -29.85 36.37 0.19
CA CYS A 26 -28.90 35.47 0.83
C CYS A 26 -28.82 34.12 0.11
N ALA A 27 -29.95 33.55 -0.31
CA ALA A 27 -29.98 32.30 -1.06
C ALA A 27 -29.31 32.44 -2.43
N VAL A 28 -29.52 33.56 -3.13
CA VAL A 28 -28.84 33.87 -4.40
C VAL A 28 -27.34 34.10 -4.19
N LEU A 29 -26.96 34.85 -3.16
CA LEU A 29 -25.55 35.05 -2.78
C LEU A 29 -24.87 33.72 -2.43
N LEU A 30 -25.54 32.84 -1.69
CA LEU A 30 -25.08 31.48 -1.43
C LEU A 30 -25.00 30.65 -2.71
N ALA A 31 -26.00 30.74 -3.58
CA ALA A 31 -26.00 30.03 -4.87
C ALA A 31 -24.89 30.52 -5.82
N ILE A 32 -24.42 31.76 -5.70
CA ILE A 32 -23.27 32.26 -6.48
C ILE A 32 -21.96 31.91 -5.75
N SER A 33 -21.93 32.04 -4.43
CA SER A 33 -20.73 31.91 -3.59
C SER A 33 -20.49 30.49 -3.05
N HIS A 34 -21.36 29.52 -3.35
CA HIS A 34 -21.22 28.15 -2.86
C HIS A 34 -19.87 27.56 -3.24
N ARG A 35 -19.36 27.84 -4.45
CA ARG A 35 -18.06 27.34 -4.91
C ARG A 35 -16.88 27.85 -4.07
N PRO A 36 -16.64 29.17 -3.95
CA PRO A 36 -15.51 29.67 -3.15
C PRO A 36 -15.64 29.30 -1.67
N ILE A 37 -16.85 29.28 -1.11
CA ILE A 37 -17.09 28.89 0.30
C ILE A 37 -16.74 27.42 0.53
N LEU A 38 -17.24 26.51 -0.32
CA LEU A 38 -16.98 25.08 -0.19
C LEU A 38 -15.49 24.73 -0.37
N LEU A 39 -14.81 25.39 -1.30
CA LEU A 39 -13.36 25.20 -1.48
C LEU A 39 -12.58 25.72 -0.26
N ALA A 40 -12.99 26.84 0.34
CA ALA A 40 -12.37 27.37 1.56
C ALA A 40 -12.57 26.44 2.76
N ILE A 41 -13.78 25.91 2.94
CA ILE A 41 -14.08 24.91 3.98
C ILE A 41 -13.25 23.64 3.75
N GLY A 42 -13.21 23.12 2.51
CA GLY A 42 -12.42 21.94 2.16
C GLY A 42 -10.93 22.14 2.45
N ARG A 43 -10.38 23.32 2.12
CA ARG A 43 -9.00 23.69 2.46
C ARG A 43 -8.77 23.72 3.97
N GLN A 44 -9.68 24.31 4.75
CA GLN A 44 -9.54 24.34 6.22
C GLN A 44 -9.58 22.94 6.84
N ILE A 45 -10.47 22.06 6.37
CA ILE A 45 -10.53 20.68 6.83
C ILE A 45 -9.21 19.96 6.53
N ALA A 46 -8.70 20.07 5.30
CA ALA A 46 -7.44 19.46 4.92
C ALA A 46 -6.25 19.99 5.75
N LEU A 47 -6.19 21.30 6.01
CA LEU A 47 -5.18 21.91 6.88
C LEU A 47 -5.31 21.43 8.33
N HIS A 48 -6.53 21.28 8.84
CA HIS A 48 -6.78 20.77 10.19
C HIS A 48 -6.30 19.31 10.35
N TYR A 49 -6.56 18.46 9.35
CA TYR A 49 -6.04 17.09 9.34
C TYR A 49 -4.52 17.05 9.19
N ALA A 50 -3.92 17.87 8.33
CA ALA A 50 -2.46 17.97 8.23
C ALA A 50 -1.84 18.37 9.57
N ALA A 51 -2.39 19.40 10.24
CA ALA A 51 -1.92 19.85 11.55
C ALA A 51 -2.04 18.76 12.63
N ARG A 52 -3.09 17.93 12.57
CA ARG A 52 -3.29 16.80 13.50
C ARG A 52 -2.20 15.72 13.38
N GLU A 53 -1.61 15.57 12.19
CA GLU A 53 -0.50 14.65 11.91
C GLU A 53 0.88 15.35 12.01
N ASN A 54 0.96 16.52 12.65
CA ASN A 54 2.16 17.36 12.75
C ASN A 54 2.75 17.74 11.38
N LEU A 55 1.88 18.04 10.40
CA LEU A 55 2.28 18.48 9.07
C LEU A 55 1.73 19.88 8.78
N LYS A 56 2.59 20.75 8.26
CA LYS A 56 2.20 22.03 7.68
C LYS A 56 2.11 21.84 6.17
N ALA A 57 0.90 21.88 5.63
CA ALA A 57 0.64 21.79 4.21
C ALA A 57 0.30 23.17 3.62
N ASN A 58 0.83 23.48 2.46
CA ASN A 58 0.46 24.62 1.63
C ASN A 58 0.02 24.07 0.28
N PHE A 59 -1.15 24.46 -0.20
CA PHE A 59 -1.67 24.05 -1.51
C PHE A 59 -2.74 25.02 -1.99
N ARG A 60 -3.00 25.01 -3.29
CA ARG A 60 -4.15 25.66 -3.92
C ARG A 60 -5.17 24.61 -4.30
N LEU A 61 -6.41 24.81 -3.86
CA LEU A 61 -7.54 23.96 -4.17
C LEU A 61 -8.37 24.63 -5.27
N GLU A 62 -8.54 23.95 -6.39
CA GLU A 62 -9.26 24.41 -7.58
C GLU A 62 -10.31 23.39 -8.00
N GLY A 63 -11.26 23.82 -8.84
CA GLY A 63 -12.28 22.97 -9.43
C GLY A 63 -13.64 23.05 -8.73
N ASN A 64 -14.37 21.94 -8.79
CA ASN A 64 -15.71 21.78 -8.23
C ASN A 64 -15.72 20.62 -7.23
N VAL A 65 -15.96 20.92 -5.96
CA VAL A 65 -16.03 19.95 -4.85
C VAL A 65 -17.01 18.80 -5.12
N PHE A 66 -17.97 18.95 -6.04
CA PHE A 66 -18.91 17.90 -6.40
C PHE A 66 -18.46 16.94 -7.52
N THR A 67 -17.55 17.38 -8.39
CA THR A 67 -17.24 16.62 -9.63
C THR A 67 -15.76 16.56 -10.02
N ASN A 68 -14.96 17.55 -9.63
CA ASN A 68 -13.56 17.63 -10.01
C ASN A 68 -12.81 18.40 -8.93
N LEU A 69 -11.79 17.79 -8.34
CA LEU A 69 -10.89 18.47 -7.43
C LEU A 69 -9.51 18.52 -8.03
N THR A 70 -8.93 19.71 -8.09
CA THR A 70 -7.56 19.91 -8.52
C THR A 70 -6.78 20.53 -7.37
N VAL A 71 -5.69 19.90 -6.98
CA VAL A 71 -4.73 20.38 -6.00
C VAL A 71 -3.48 20.80 -6.76
N ARG A 72 -3.02 22.04 -6.55
CA ARG A 72 -1.80 22.57 -7.15
C ARG A 72 -0.80 22.99 -6.10
N ASN A 73 0.48 22.79 -6.41
CA ASN A 73 1.63 23.21 -5.60
C ASN A 73 1.46 22.78 -4.14
N LEU A 74 1.10 21.51 -3.93
CA LEU A 74 1.05 20.93 -2.60
C LEU A 74 2.46 20.78 -2.08
N HIS A 75 2.74 21.45 -0.98
CA HIS A 75 3.99 21.34 -0.26
C HIS A 75 3.65 21.09 1.20
N ALA A 76 3.97 19.89 1.71
CA ALA A 76 3.78 19.53 3.10
C ALA A 76 5.11 19.17 3.76
N VAL A 77 5.35 19.76 4.93
CA VAL A 77 6.55 19.55 5.74
C VAL A 77 6.19 19.29 7.19
N PRO A 78 6.97 18.48 7.92
CA PRO A 78 6.72 18.20 9.32
C PRO A 78 6.93 19.44 10.19
N THR A 79 6.02 19.66 11.14
CA THR A 79 6.14 20.63 12.24
C THR A 79 6.50 19.97 13.57
N GLY A 80 6.56 18.63 13.60
CA GLY A 80 6.90 17.82 14.78
C GLY A 80 7.29 16.39 14.37
N PRO A 81 7.35 15.44 15.31
CA PRO A 81 7.63 14.03 15.01
C PRO A 81 6.58 13.47 14.05
N SER A 82 7.04 12.99 12.88
CA SER A 82 6.20 12.49 11.80
C SER A 82 7.00 11.53 10.92
N ASP A 83 6.31 10.55 10.36
CA ASP A 83 6.88 9.56 9.41
C ASP A 83 7.10 10.20 8.04
N VAL A 84 6.50 11.37 7.79
CA VAL A 84 6.60 12.12 6.53
C VAL A 84 7.66 13.20 6.68
N GLU A 85 8.66 13.16 5.80
CA GLU A 85 9.72 14.17 5.74
C GLU A 85 9.39 15.30 4.77
N SER A 86 8.87 14.98 3.58
CA SER A 86 8.30 15.98 2.67
C SER A 86 7.29 15.36 1.72
N ILE A 87 6.28 16.14 1.32
CA ILE A 87 5.37 15.81 0.23
C ILE A 87 5.32 17.04 -0.67
N ASP A 88 5.78 16.89 -1.90
CA ASP A 88 5.76 17.92 -2.92
C ASP A 88 4.94 17.38 -4.10
N VAL A 89 3.87 18.06 -4.50
CA VAL A 89 3.06 17.67 -5.67
C VAL A 89 2.67 18.90 -6.44
N ASP A 90 3.11 18.99 -7.70
CA ASP A 90 2.81 20.15 -8.54
C ASP A 90 1.34 20.17 -8.97
N LEU A 91 0.82 19.02 -9.40
CA LEU A 91 -0.57 18.86 -9.82
C LEU A 91 -1.10 17.49 -9.40
N ALA A 92 -2.21 17.48 -8.68
CA ALA A 92 -3.05 16.29 -8.50
C ALA A 92 -4.49 16.63 -8.83
N ARG A 93 -5.06 15.94 -9.81
CA ARG A 93 -6.44 16.13 -10.27
C ARG A 93 -7.20 14.82 -10.12
N ALA A 94 -8.33 14.90 -9.43
CA ALA A 94 -9.27 13.80 -9.29
C ALA A 94 -10.64 14.21 -9.86
N ASP A 95 -11.12 13.47 -10.85
CA ASP A 95 -12.49 13.56 -11.33
C ASP A 95 -13.34 12.53 -10.58
N TYR A 96 -14.43 12.93 -9.96
CA TYR A 96 -15.35 12.05 -9.25
C TYR A 96 -16.80 12.53 -9.44
N GLY A 97 -17.79 11.82 -8.89
CA GLY A 97 -19.17 12.28 -8.92
C GLY A 97 -19.86 12.00 -7.60
N LEU A 98 -20.01 13.02 -6.76
CA LEU A 98 -20.73 12.89 -5.48
C LEU A 98 -22.22 12.54 -5.67
N PHE A 99 -22.79 12.85 -6.83
CA PHE A 99 -24.20 12.60 -7.17
C PHE A 99 -24.39 11.63 -8.33
N ALA A 100 -23.35 10.88 -8.72
CA ALA A 100 -23.55 9.81 -9.70
C ALA A 100 -24.55 8.80 -9.11
N PRO A 101 -25.54 8.32 -9.91
CA PRO A 101 -26.70 7.60 -9.38
C PRO A 101 -26.27 6.40 -8.53
N LEU A 102 -27.03 6.14 -7.46
CA LEU A 102 -26.86 5.14 -6.38
C LEU A 102 -26.60 3.67 -6.82
N ARG A 103 -26.35 3.40 -8.10
CA ARG A 103 -25.99 2.07 -8.63
C ARG A 103 -24.49 1.75 -8.59
N HIS A 104 -23.59 2.72 -8.35
CA HIS A 104 -22.13 2.52 -8.49
C HIS A 104 -21.29 2.73 -7.22
N GLY A 105 -21.92 2.89 -6.06
CA GLY A 105 -21.22 3.13 -4.78
C GLY A 105 -20.83 4.59 -4.58
N LEU A 106 -20.67 5.00 -3.31
CA LEU A 106 -20.65 6.41 -2.88
C LEU A 106 -19.40 7.22 -3.25
N THR A 107 -18.40 6.67 -3.94
CA THR A 107 -17.14 7.38 -4.23
C THR A 107 -16.40 6.77 -5.44
N SER A 108 -17.00 6.77 -6.63
CA SER A 108 -16.26 6.36 -7.85
C SER A 108 -15.37 7.51 -8.34
N ILE A 109 -14.07 7.45 -8.03
CA ILE A 109 -13.06 8.28 -8.70
C ILE A 109 -12.95 7.77 -10.13
N LYS A 110 -13.23 8.63 -11.11
CA LYS A 110 -13.17 8.26 -12.53
C LYS A 110 -11.76 8.39 -13.07
N ASN A 111 -11.17 9.56 -12.90
CA ASN A 111 -9.82 9.85 -13.38
C ASN A 111 -8.97 10.38 -12.23
N LEU A 112 -7.75 9.87 -12.13
CA LEU A 112 -6.71 10.39 -11.27
C LEU A 112 -5.53 10.79 -12.17
N ASP A 113 -5.23 12.08 -12.28
CA ASP A 113 -4.06 12.62 -13.00
C ASP A 113 -3.14 13.28 -11.97
N VAL A 114 -1.93 12.76 -11.81
CA VAL A 114 -0.93 13.26 -10.87
C VAL A 114 0.35 13.52 -11.64
N ARG A 115 0.92 14.72 -11.48
CA ARG A 115 2.14 15.15 -12.15
C ARG A 115 3.14 15.70 -11.16
N SER A 116 4.39 15.27 -11.31
CA SER A 116 5.55 15.70 -10.54
C SER A 116 5.25 15.65 -9.04
N ALA A 117 5.14 14.41 -8.55
CA ALA A 117 4.85 14.11 -7.16
C ALA A 117 6.08 13.51 -6.49
N ARG A 118 6.58 14.12 -5.44
CA ARG A 118 7.72 13.64 -4.66
C ARG A 118 7.32 13.44 -3.20
N ILE A 119 7.40 12.20 -2.76
CA ILE A 119 7.06 11.81 -1.38
C ILE A 119 8.31 11.24 -0.72
N VAL A 120 8.72 11.85 0.39
CA VAL A 120 9.82 11.36 1.21
C VAL A 120 9.28 10.98 2.58
N LEU A 121 9.41 9.71 2.91
CA LEU A 121 9.06 9.15 4.21
C LEU A 121 10.34 8.85 5.00
N ASN A 122 10.34 9.16 6.28
CA ASN A 122 11.43 8.86 7.20
C ASN A 122 10.87 8.26 8.50
N PRO A 123 10.62 6.94 8.53
CA PRO A 123 10.07 6.26 9.70
C PRO A 123 10.98 6.35 10.95
N ALA A 124 12.26 6.74 10.82
CA ALA A 124 13.12 6.99 11.97
C ALA A 124 12.82 8.31 12.70
N LYS A 125 12.14 9.26 12.04
CA LYS A 125 11.66 10.52 12.62
C LYS A 125 10.23 10.42 13.18
N ALA A 126 9.65 9.21 13.12
CA ALA A 126 8.35 8.88 13.68
C ALA A 126 8.25 9.23 15.17
N PRO A 127 7.05 9.52 15.69
CA PRO A 127 6.83 9.61 17.14
C PRO A 127 7.32 8.32 17.85
N LEU A 128 8.21 8.48 18.84
CA LEU A 128 8.78 7.36 19.62
C LEU A 128 7.74 6.45 20.30
N ARG A 129 6.53 6.99 20.51
CA ARG A 129 5.35 6.22 20.89
C ARG A 129 4.32 6.37 19.78
N PRO A 130 4.27 5.45 18.80
CA PRO A 130 3.15 5.41 17.88
C PRO A 130 1.87 5.32 18.71
N ARG A 131 0.88 6.18 18.42
CA ARG A 131 -0.44 6.08 19.06
C ARG A 131 -0.89 4.62 18.84
N PRO A 132 -1.25 3.88 19.90
CA PRO A 132 -1.69 2.50 19.74
C PRO A 132 -2.75 2.47 18.65
N PRO A 133 -2.64 1.57 17.65
CA PRO A 133 -3.69 1.42 16.67
C PRO A 133 -4.99 1.21 17.44
N ASP A 134 -5.99 2.05 17.18
CA ASP A 134 -7.26 1.97 17.88
C ASP A 134 -7.78 0.53 17.75
N PRO A 135 -7.95 -0.22 18.86
CA PRO A 135 -8.34 -1.63 18.81
C PRO A 135 -9.71 -1.84 18.14
N LYS A 136 -10.49 -0.77 17.95
CA LYS A 136 -11.77 -0.78 17.23
C LYS A 136 -11.63 -0.49 15.73
N LYS A 137 -10.46 -0.03 15.26
CA LYS A 137 -10.23 0.31 13.87
C LYS A 137 -9.91 -0.95 13.07
N LYS A 138 -10.88 -1.36 12.26
CA LYS A 138 -10.78 -2.53 11.38
C LYS A 138 -9.74 -2.26 10.29
N ILE A 139 -8.91 -3.27 9.99
CA ILE A 139 -8.08 -3.23 8.77
C ILE A 139 -9.01 -3.49 7.59
N THR A 140 -9.21 -2.48 6.76
CA THR A 140 -10.05 -2.55 5.56
C THR A 140 -9.18 -2.39 4.33
N LEU A 141 -9.63 -2.97 3.22
CA LEU A 141 -9.08 -2.67 1.92
C LEU A 141 -9.48 -1.24 1.52
N PRO A 142 -8.74 -0.62 0.58
CA PRO A 142 -9.16 0.66 0.03
C PRO A 142 -10.50 0.50 -0.69
N ASP A 143 -11.50 1.29 -0.30
CA ASP A 143 -12.83 1.26 -0.92
C ASP A 143 -12.85 1.90 -2.32
N VAL A 144 -11.77 2.58 -2.71
CA VAL A 144 -11.72 3.41 -3.91
C VAL A 144 -10.64 2.91 -4.86
N PHE A 145 -11.06 2.50 -6.06
CA PHE A 145 -10.18 2.15 -7.17
C PHE A 145 -10.57 2.98 -8.40
N PRO A 146 -9.68 3.88 -8.87
CA PRO A 146 -9.98 4.77 -9.98
C PRO A 146 -10.16 4.02 -11.31
N GLU A 147 -11.03 4.51 -12.19
CA GLU A 147 -11.24 3.92 -13.53
C GLU A 147 -10.08 4.21 -14.50
N ARG A 148 -9.39 5.33 -14.31
CA ARG A 148 -8.20 5.72 -15.06
C ARG A 148 -7.18 6.36 -14.12
N VAL A 149 -5.91 6.01 -14.29
CA VAL A 149 -4.79 6.62 -13.55
C VAL A 149 -3.75 7.09 -14.55
N HIS A 150 -3.31 8.33 -14.40
CA HIS A 150 -2.19 8.89 -15.11
C HIS A 150 -1.23 9.50 -14.10
N LEU A 151 -0.07 8.90 -13.95
CA LEU A 151 1.02 9.39 -13.11
C LEU A 151 2.17 9.76 -14.04
N VAL A 152 2.67 10.97 -13.89
CA VAL A 152 3.85 11.46 -14.59
C VAL A 152 4.84 11.94 -13.55
N ASP A 153 6.08 11.47 -13.65
CA ASP A 153 7.19 11.91 -12.83
C ASP A 153 6.90 11.80 -11.31
N ALA A 154 6.47 10.61 -10.87
CA ALA A 154 6.27 10.35 -9.45
C ALA A 154 7.53 9.75 -8.81
N THR A 155 7.98 10.31 -7.70
CA THR A 155 9.13 9.85 -6.92
C THR A 155 8.70 9.52 -5.48
N VAL A 156 9.02 8.32 -5.02
CA VAL A 156 8.79 7.88 -3.64
C VAL A 156 10.11 7.42 -3.04
N ILE A 157 10.48 8.00 -1.90
CA ILE A 157 11.67 7.64 -1.15
C ILE A 157 11.25 7.29 0.28
N VAL A 158 11.57 6.09 0.74
CA VAL A 158 11.43 5.72 2.15
C VAL A 158 12.81 5.54 2.74
N ARG A 159 13.19 6.46 3.62
CA ARG A 159 14.49 6.46 4.29
C ARG A 159 14.60 5.24 5.20
N ASN A 160 15.62 4.45 5.01
CA ASN A 160 15.88 3.28 5.84
C ASN A 160 17.40 3.00 5.92
N ARG A 161 17.82 2.25 6.92
CA ARG A 161 19.21 1.81 7.07
C ARG A 161 19.28 0.29 6.94
N PRO A 162 20.21 -0.27 6.16
CA PRO A 162 21.37 0.39 5.53
C PRO A 162 21.07 1.12 4.22
N HIS A 163 20.00 0.76 3.50
CA HIS A 163 19.64 1.34 2.21
C HIS A 163 18.21 1.87 2.23
N ASP A 164 18.01 3.02 1.59
CA ASP A 164 16.69 3.59 1.34
C ASP A 164 15.92 2.73 0.34
N PHE A 165 14.59 2.70 0.45
CA PHE A 165 13.74 2.31 -0.66
C PHE A 165 13.54 3.52 -1.56
N VAL A 166 13.81 3.36 -2.86
CA VAL A 166 13.77 4.46 -3.82
C VAL A 166 13.02 4.03 -5.06
N LEU A 167 12.07 4.87 -5.47
CA LEU A 167 11.33 4.73 -6.70
C LEU A 167 11.34 6.12 -7.36
N GLU A 168 12.20 6.35 -8.34
CA GLU A 168 12.39 7.67 -8.98
C GLU A 168 11.79 7.69 -10.39
N HIS A 169 11.22 8.85 -10.75
CA HIS A 169 10.63 9.17 -12.06
C HIS A 169 9.71 8.05 -12.58
N VAL A 170 8.67 7.77 -11.82
CA VAL A 170 7.64 6.81 -12.20
C VAL A 170 6.62 7.46 -13.10
N ASP A 171 6.52 6.94 -14.31
CA ASP A 171 5.42 7.20 -15.22
C ASP A 171 4.52 5.97 -15.27
N LEU A 172 3.23 6.15 -15.01
CA LEU A 172 2.25 5.07 -15.06
C LEU A 172 0.98 5.57 -15.77
N ASP A 173 0.69 4.98 -16.92
CA ASP A 173 -0.58 5.19 -17.62
C ASP A 173 -1.45 3.94 -17.51
N LEU A 174 -2.59 4.08 -16.85
CA LEU A 174 -3.62 3.05 -16.72
C LEU A 174 -4.88 3.56 -17.42
N ASN A 175 -5.16 3.04 -18.61
CA ASN A 175 -6.31 3.42 -19.41
C ASN A 175 -7.21 2.20 -19.68
N PRO A 176 -8.52 2.27 -19.38
CA PRO A 176 -9.47 1.17 -19.61
C PRO A 176 -9.64 0.77 -21.08
N ARG A 177 -9.28 1.67 -22.00
CA ARG A 177 -9.53 1.50 -23.44
C ARG A 177 -8.30 1.10 -24.24
N ASN A 178 -7.11 1.46 -23.77
CA ASN A 178 -5.86 1.27 -24.50
C ASN A 178 -4.78 0.73 -23.57
N PRO A 179 -3.88 -0.16 -24.04
CA PRO A 179 -2.67 -0.50 -23.31
C PRO A 179 -1.86 0.76 -22.99
N GLY A 180 -1.36 0.84 -21.76
CA GLY A 180 -0.47 1.91 -21.30
C GLY A 180 0.94 1.40 -21.08
N GLN A 181 1.73 2.19 -20.34
CA GLN A 181 3.10 1.85 -19.99
C GLN A 181 3.37 2.22 -18.53
N LEU A 182 4.22 1.40 -17.90
CA LEU A 182 4.90 1.71 -16.66
C LEU A 182 6.37 1.96 -17.02
N LYS A 183 6.93 3.09 -16.56
CA LYS A 183 8.35 3.39 -16.62
C LYS A 183 8.82 3.83 -15.25
N ILE A 184 10.00 3.37 -14.85
CA ILE A 184 10.63 3.70 -13.58
C ILE A 184 12.11 3.89 -13.90
N ASP A 185 12.64 5.09 -13.68
CA ASP A 185 14.04 5.35 -13.97
C ASP A 185 14.97 4.66 -12.98
N LYS A 186 14.57 4.57 -11.70
CA LYS A 186 15.32 3.86 -10.68
C LYS A 186 14.38 3.22 -9.66
N LEU A 187 14.57 1.92 -9.45
CA LEU A 187 13.94 1.13 -8.39
C LEU A 187 15.04 0.57 -7.48
N GLN A 188 15.04 0.93 -6.20
CA GLN A 188 15.94 0.42 -5.18
C GLN A 188 15.14 -0.19 -4.03
N LEU A 189 15.46 -1.42 -3.65
CA LEU A 189 14.89 -2.08 -2.48
C LEU A 189 15.71 -1.78 -1.22
N VAL A 190 15.07 -1.95 -0.06
CA VAL A 190 15.73 -1.84 1.26
C VAL A 190 16.91 -2.81 1.44
N GLY A 191 16.96 -3.87 0.64
CA GLY A 191 18.07 -4.83 0.62
C GLY A 191 19.28 -4.39 -0.19
N GLY A 192 19.24 -3.20 -0.82
CA GLY A 192 20.34 -2.63 -1.63
C GLY A 192 20.28 -2.96 -3.11
N GLN A 193 19.39 -3.88 -3.53
CA GLN A 193 19.18 -4.20 -4.95
C GLN A 193 18.65 -2.97 -5.68
N MET A 194 19.23 -2.69 -6.86
CA MET A 194 18.88 -1.54 -7.68
C MET A 194 18.68 -1.96 -9.14
N TRP A 195 17.64 -1.40 -9.76
CA TRP A 195 17.37 -1.49 -11.18
C TRP A 195 17.20 -0.10 -11.76
N LEU A 196 17.68 0.07 -12.99
CA LEU A 196 17.56 1.32 -13.73
C LEU A 196 16.71 1.09 -14.96
N ARG A 197 15.90 2.09 -15.34
CA ARG A 197 15.08 2.09 -16.57
C ARG A 197 14.17 0.87 -16.67
N VAL A 198 13.47 0.53 -15.58
CA VAL A 198 12.48 -0.54 -15.59
C VAL A 198 11.28 -0.07 -16.39
N ALA A 199 10.89 -0.87 -17.39
CA ALA A 199 9.73 -0.58 -18.23
C ALA A 199 8.85 -1.81 -18.38
N ALA A 200 7.55 -1.60 -18.48
CA ALA A 200 6.58 -2.65 -18.71
C ALA A 200 5.34 -2.13 -19.45
N GLN A 201 4.69 -3.02 -20.20
CA GLN A 201 3.37 -2.72 -20.76
C GLN A 201 2.31 -2.93 -19.67
N THR A 202 1.38 -1.97 -19.56
CA THR A 202 0.24 -2.06 -18.65
C THR A 202 -1.02 -2.32 -19.47
N SER A 203 -1.88 -3.20 -18.99
CA SER A 203 -3.28 -3.23 -19.40
C SER A 203 -4.14 -3.07 -18.18
N TYR A 204 -5.08 -2.14 -18.22
CA TYR A 204 -5.99 -1.88 -17.13
C TYR A 204 -7.40 -1.95 -17.67
N ALA A 205 -8.26 -2.81 -17.13
CA ALA A 205 -9.67 -2.87 -17.52
C ALA A 205 -10.46 -3.48 -16.37
N ASN A 206 -11.69 -3.00 -16.12
CA ASN A 206 -12.55 -3.52 -15.05
C ASN A 206 -11.86 -3.60 -13.67
N ARG A 207 -10.97 -2.63 -13.35
CA ARG A 207 -10.14 -2.59 -12.13
C ARG A 207 -9.15 -3.75 -12.00
N ILE A 208 -8.80 -4.38 -13.11
CA ILE A 208 -7.75 -5.39 -13.22
C ILE A 208 -6.56 -4.75 -13.90
N LEU A 209 -5.46 -4.60 -13.15
CA LEU A 209 -4.15 -4.20 -13.68
C LEU A 209 -3.36 -5.43 -14.03
N ILE A 210 -2.77 -5.45 -15.22
CA ILE A 210 -1.81 -6.46 -15.64
C ILE A 210 -0.56 -5.75 -16.15
N LEU A 211 0.59 -6.10 -15.58
CA LEU A 211 1.92 -5.73 -16.05
C LEU A 211 2.52 -6.94 -16.76
N ARG A 212 3.05 -6.74 -17.96
CA ARG A 212 3.65 -7.83 -18.76
C ARG A 212 5.11 -7.57 -19.04
N GLU A 213 5.90 -8.64 -19.01
CA GLU A 213 7.31 -8.68 -19.43
C GLU A 213 8.17 -7.57 -18.79
N VAL A 214 8.06 -7.39 -17.47
CA VAL A 214 8.92 -6.44 -16.73
C VAL A 214 10.33 -7.03 -16.66
N ALA A 215 11.27 -6.46 -17.40
CA ALA A 215 12.67 -6.88 -17.34
C ALA A 215 13.34 -6.32 -16.09
N LEU A 216 13.88 -7.20 -15.25
CA LEU A 216 14.67 -6.83 -14.07
C LEU A 216 16.17 -7.01 -14.35
N SER A 217 16.57 -8.01 -15.13
CA SER A 217 17.94 -8.16 -15.63
C SER A 217 17.94 -8.96 -16.92
N ASN A 218 19.11 -9.28 -17.48
CA ASN A 218 19.21 -10.07 -18.71
C ASN A 218 18.49 -11.43 -18.60
N ASP A 219 18.56 -12.05 -17.41
CA ASP A 219 18.01 -13.39 -17.17
C ASP A 219 16.81 -13.38 -16.21
N GLU A 220 16.42 -12.23 -15.65
CA GLU A 220 15.29 -12.11 -14.71
C GLU A 220 14.20 -11.22 -15.28
N ARG A 221 12.98 -11.76 -15.35
CA ARG A 221 11.79 -11.01 -15.79
C ARG A 221 10.54 -11.44 -15.05
N VAL A 222 9.67 -10.47 -14.76
CA VAL A 222 8.29 -10.73 -14.38
C VAL A 222 7.48 -10.87 -15.66
N ARG A 223 7.01 -12.08 -15.95
CA ARG A 223 6.21 -12.37 -17.15
C ARG A 223 4.83 -11.72 -17.05
N GLU A 224 4.20 -11.88 -15.90
CA GLU A 224 2.91 -11.27 -15.60
C GLU A 224 2.85 -10.88 -14.12
N LEU A 225 2.39 -9.66 -13.84
CA LEU A 225 1.92 -9.27 -12.52
C LEU A 225 0.50 -8.74 -12.68
N ARG A 226 -0.47 -9.48 -12.15
CA ARG A 226 -1.89 -9.16 -12.24
C ARG A 226 -2.42 -8.77 -10.87
N VAL A 227 -2.99 -7.59 -10.76
CA VAL A 227 -3.72 -7.10 -9.58
C VAL A 227 -5.19 -6.98 -9.96
N ASP A 228 -6.02 -7.87 -9.42
CA ASP A 228 -7.45 -7.96 -9.67
C ASP A 228 -8.24 -7.31 -8.52
N ALA A 229 -8.65 -6.06 -8.73
CA ALA A 229 -9.52 -5.30 -7.83
C ALA A 229 -10.96 -5.21 -8.37
N SER A 230 -11.35 -6.11 -9.28
CA SER A 230 -12.71 -6.11 -9.85
C SER A 230 -13.80 -6.28 -8.79
N ARG A 231 -13.50 -7.04 -7.73
CA ARG A 231 -14.38 -7.30 -6.58
C ARG A 231 -14.00 -6.49 -5.34
N ILE A 232 -13.33 -5.36 -5.49
CA ILE A 232 -12.95 -4.50 -4.35
C ILE A 232 -14.17 -3.97 -3.59
N GLY A 233 -15.32 -3.78 -4.26
CA GLY A 233 -16.59 -3.43 -3.62
C GLY A 233 -17.17 -4.56 -2.75
N GLU A 234 -16.79 -5.81 -3.01
CA GLU A 234 -17.05 -6.96 -2.13
C GLU A 234 -15.92 -7.16 -1.10
N ARG A 235 -15.00 -6.20 -0.98
CA ARG A 235 -13.83 -6.23 -0.09
C ARG A 235 -12.89 -7.40 -0.38
N LYS A 236 -12.69 -7.69 -1.66
CA LYS A 236 -11.76 -8.70 -2.16
C LYS A 236 -10.73 -8.09 -3.11
N LEU A 237 -9.48 -8.52 -2.97
CA LEU A 237 -8.37 -8.15 -3.85
C LEU A 237 -7.53 -9.40 -4.11
N ALA A 238 -7.18 -9.66 -5.37
CA ALA A 238 -6.27 -10.76 -5.70
C ALA A 238 -5.04 -10.24 -6.45
N ILE A 239 -3.88 -10.81 -6.17
CA ILE A 239 -2.61 -10.50 -6.80
C ILE A 239 -2.01 -11.81 -7.29
N ASN A 240 -1.68 -11.88 -8.58
CA ASN A 240 -0.98 -13.02 -9.17
C ASN A 240 0.34 -12.55 -9.77
N LEU A 241 1.38 -13.33 -9.58
CA LEU A 241 2.73 -13.06 -10.04
C LEU A 241 3.25 -14.27 -10.77
N ASP A 242 3.71 -14.09 -12.01
CA ASP A 242 4.48 -15.04 -12.78
C ASP A 242 5.86 -14.46 -13.06
N TYR A 243 6.88 -15.11 -12.52
CA TYR A 243 8.27 -14.67 -12.56
C TYR A 243 9.15 -15.77 -13.13
N SER A 244 10.16 -15.37 -13.90
CA SER A 244 11.17 -16.28 -14.44
C SER A 244 12.58 -15.74 -14.24
N ALA A 245 13.48 -16.63 -13.84
CA ALA A 245 14.90 -16.35 -13.66
C ALA A 245 15.74 -17.48 -14.27
N GLY A 246 16.36 -17.21 -15.42
CA GLY A 246 17.03 -18.23 -16.25
C GLY A 246 16.08 -19.37 -16.61
N ALA A 247 16.41 -20.59 -16.20
CA ALA A 247 15.55 -21.78 -16.39
C ALA A 247 14.47 -21.95 -15.30
N GLY A 248 14.52 -21.17 -14.23
CA GLY A 248 13.59 -21.26 -13.10
C GLY A 248 12.30 -20.48 -13.31
N LYS A 249 11.21 -20.99 -12.74
CA LYS A 249 9.88 -20.37 -12.75
C LYS A 249 9.35 -20.24 -11.34
N LEU A 250 8.68 -19.13 -11.06
CA LEU A 250 7.99 -18.86 -9.81
C LEU A 250 6.62 -18.29 -10.18
N SER A 251 5.55 -18.96 -9.78
CA SER A 251 4.21 -18.40 -9.79
C SER A 251 3.71 -18.23 -8.35
N GLY A 252 2.95 -17.18 -8.11
CA GLY A 252 2.36 -16.92 -6.80
C GLY A 252 1.00 -16.27 -6.96
N SER A 253 0.05 -16.67 -6.13
CA SER A 253 -1.23 -15.99 -5.99
C SER A 253 -1.45 -15.59 -4.53
N PHE A 254 -2.04 -14.42 -4.34
CA PHE A 254 -2.27 -13.82 -3.05
C PHE A 254 -3.66 -13.19 -3.06
N ALA A 255 -4.59 -13.75 -2.31
CA ALA A 255 -5.95 -13.24 -2.20
C ALA A 255 -6.18 -12.65 -0.82
N LEU A 256 -6.75 -11.45 -0.78
CA LEU A 256 -7.18 -10.74 0.41
C LEU A 256 -8.70 -10.62 0.41
N ASN A 257 -9.31 -10.89 1.56
CA ASN A 257 -10.73 -10.69 1.80
C ASN A 257 -10.93 -10.08 3.20
N GLU A 258 -11.73 -9.04 3.34
CA GLU A 258 -12.03 -8.50 4.66
C GLU A 258 -12.80 -9.50 5.53
N ALA A 259 -12.26 -9.77 6.71
CA ALA A 259 -12.85 -10.64 7.71
C ALA A 259 -12.86 -9.94 9.08
N GLN A 260 -14.06 -9.61 9.57
CA GLN A 260 -14.31 -8.98 10.87
C GLN A 260 -13.51 -7.68 11.11
N ALA A 261 -12.32 -7.79 11.73
CA ALA A 261 -11.41 -6.70 12.09
C ALA A 261 -10.04 -6.80 11.38
N SER A 262 -9.88 -7.74 10.45
CA SER A 262 -8.63 -8.05 9.75
C SER A 262 -8.89 -8.45 8.30
N LEU A 263 -7.84 -8.83 7.59
CA LEU A 263 -7.91 -9.40 6.24
C LEU A 263 -7.59 -10.89 6.31
N ASN A 264 -8.55 -11.72 5.88
CA ASN A 264 -8.25 -13.11 5.55
C ASN A 264 -7.40 -13.14 4.29
N THR A 265 -6.33 -13.92 4.36
CA THR A 265 -5.26 -13.96 3.39
C THR A 265 -5.07 -15.40 2.96
N ASP A 266 -5.10 -15.66 1.65
CA ASP A 266 -4.76 -16.93 1.05
C ASP A 266 -3.55 -16.71 0.13
N LEU A 267 -2.48 -17.47 0.35
CA LEU A 267 -1.22 -17.38 -0.36
C LEU A 267 -0.88 -18.74 -0.95
N HIS A 268 -0.72 -18.78 -2.27
CA HIS A 268 -0.21 -19.94 -2.99
C HIS A 268 1.08 -19.55 -3.69
N VAL A 269 2.14 -20.35 -3.55
CA VAL A 269 3.41 -20.14 -4.25
C VAL A 269 3.84 -21.46 -4.82
N HIS A 270 4.17 -21.46 -6.11
CA HIS A 270 4.74 -22.58 -6.82
C HIS A 270 6.06 -22.14 -7.46
N ALA A 271 7.15 -22.80 -7.10
CA ALA A 271 8.46 -22.54 -7.65
C ALA A 271 9.03 -23.83 -8.24
N GLU A 272 9.64 -23.73 -9.41
CA GLU A 272 10.32 -24.84 -10.07
C GLU A 272 11.70 -24.37 -10.56
N LYS A 273 12.73 -25.17 -10.27
CA LYS A 273 14.11 -24.97 -10.78
C LYS A 273 14.68 -23.58 -10.49
N VAL A 274 14.34 -22.97 -9.36
CA VAL A 274 14.78 -21.62 -9.01
C VAL A 274 16.21 -21.62 -8.47
N PRO A 275 17.15 -20.85 -9.04
CA PRO A 275 18.51 -20.74 -8.52
C PRO A 275 18.53 -20.13 -7.11
N ALA A 276 19.35 -20.66 -6.20
CA ALA A 276 19.43 -20.17 -4.83
C ALA A 276 19.89 -18.69 -4.73
N GLY A 277 20.66 -18.20 -5.73
CA GLY A 277 21.04 -16.78 -5.82
C GLY A 277 19.84 -15.84 -5.91
N VAL A 278 18.77 -16.26 -6.62
CA VAL A 278 17.50 -15.51 -6.70
C VAL A 278 16.84 -15.46 -5.33
N ILE A 279 16.82 -16.58 -4.61
CA ILE A 279 16.23 -16.67 -3.27
C ILE A 279 16.99 -15.77 -2.29
N ASN A 280 18.33 -15.84 -2.26
CA ASN A 280 19.14 -15.01 -1.37
C ASN A 280 18.92 -13.53 -1.62
N LYS A 281 18.87 -13.13 -2.91
CA LYS A 281 18.62 -11.75 -3.35
C LYS A 281 17.31 -11.18 -2.79
N TYR A 282 16.20 -11.90 -2.96
CA TYR A 282 14.87 -11.38 -2.57
C TYR A 282 14.52 -11.63 -1.10
N ALA A 283 15.14 -12.61 -0.44
CA ALA A 283 15.00 -12.85 1.00
C ALA A 283 15.94 -11.98 1.86
N ALA A 284 16.72 -11.09 1.24
CA ALA A 284 17.76 -10.29 1.90
C ALA A 284 18.73 -11.13 2.74
N LEU A 285 19.03 -12.34 2.28
CA LEU A 285 20.04 -13.21 2.89
C LEU A 285 21.42 -12.83 2.35
N PRO A 286 22.50 -13.05 3.11
CA PRO A 286 23.86 -12.89 2.60
C PRO A 286 24.04 -13.67 1.29
N GLU A 287 24.84 -13.12 0.37
CA GLU A 287 25.27 -13.85 -0.83
C GLU A 287 25.85 -15.20 -0.39
N ASP A 288 25.55 -16.25 -1.16
CA ASP A 288 25.94 -17.63 -0.87
C ASP A 288 25.38 -18.29 0.40
N CYS A 289 24.46 -17.65 1.13
CA CYS A 289 23.82 -18.27 2.30
C CYS A 289 23.17 -19.61 1.95
N ILE A 290 22.45 -19.62 0.83
CA ILE A 290 21.90 -20.81 0.19
C ILE A 290 22.60 -20.97 -1.16
N ARG A 291 23.21 -22.12 -1.42
CA ARG A 291 23.82 -22.47 -2.71
C ARG A 291 23.06 -23.60 -3.38
N GLY A 292 23.16 -23.68 -4.70
CA GLY A 292 22.52 -24.72 -5.51
C GLY A 292 21.22 -24.25 -6.16
N GLN A 293 20.32 -25.19 -6.44
CA GLN A 293 19.05 -24.95 -7.11
C GLN A 293 17.92 -25.61 -6.33
N MET A 294 16.82 -24.87 -6.15
CA MET A 294 15.59 -25.40 -5.61
C MET A 294 14.81 -26.07 -6.74
N GLU A 295 14.58 -27.38 -6.68
CA GLU A 295 13.87 -28.08 -7.75
C GLU A 295 12.39 -27.75 -7.77
N LYS A 296 11.75 -27.84 -6.60
CA LYS A 296 10.32 -27.60 -6.46
C LYS A 296 9.99 -27.11 -5.07
N LEU A 297 9.16 -26.07 -4.98
CA LEU A 297 8.58 -25.59 -3.73
C LEU A 297 7.11 -25.23 -3.99
N ASP A 298 6.21 -25.92 -3.29
CA ASP A 298 4.80 -25.56 -3.19
C ASP A 298 4.53 -25.04 -1.79
N VAL A 299 3.93 -23.86 -1.68
CA VAL A 299 3.50 -23.25 -0.41
C VAL A 299 2.04 -22.86 -0.55
N ASP A 300 1.19 -23.44 0.29
CA ASP A 300 -0.21 -23.06 0.43
C ASP A 300 -0.43 -22.61 1.87
N LEU A 301 -0.74 -21.34 2.09
CA LEU A 301 -0.94 -20.75 3.41
C LEU A 301 -2.25 -19.96 3.44
N SER A 302 -3.00 -20.08 4.52
CA SER A 302 -4.17 -19.25 4.78
C SER A 302 -4.24 -18.79 6.22
N GLY A 303 -4.71 -17.56 6.45
CA GLY A 303 -4.81 -16.99 7.79
C GLY A 303 -5.21 -15.52 7.80
N LEU A 304 -5.33 -14.94 9.01
CA LEU A 304 -5.61 -13.52 9.19
C LEU A 304 -4.29 -12.75 9.23
N ILE A 305 -4.18 -11.68 8.44
CA ILE A 305 -2.93 -10.90 8.33
C ILE A 305 -2.48 -10.30 9.68
N SER A 306 -3.43 -9.89 10.52
CA SER A 306 -3.13 -9.32 11.84
C SER A 306 -2.96 -10.36 12.94
N ALA A 307 -3.19 -11.64 12.65
CA ALA A 307 -3.04 -12.71 13.63
C ALA A 307 -2.21 -13.86 13.04
N PRO A 308 -0.87 -13.76 13.03
CA PRO A 308 0.03 -14.82 12.54
C PRO A 308 -0.28 -16.21 13.11
N ARG A 309 -0.82 -16.27 14.33
CA ARG A 309 -1.26 -17.52 14.98
C ARG A 309 -2.36 -18.29 14.25
N THR A 310 -3.16 -17.62 13.41
CA THR A 310 -4.23 -18.26 12.64
C THR A 310 -3.74 -18.79 11.31
N TRP A 311 -2.47 -18.56 10.97
CA TRP A 311 -1.89 -19.07 9.74
C TRP A 311 -1.73 -20.58 9.84
N GLN A 312 -2.25 -21.25 8.82
CA GLN A 312 -2.18 -22.67 8.63
C GLN A 312 -1.88 -22.96 7.17
N GLY A 313 -1.28 -24.11 6.91
CA GLY A 313 -1.02 -24.48 5.54
C GLY A 313 -0.02 -25.60 5.36
N LYS A 314 0.36 -25.80 4.11
CA LYS A 314 1.21 -26.88 3.65
C LYS A 314 2.41 -26.29 2.92
N LEU A 315 3.58 -26.82 3.26
CA LEU A 315 4.81 -26.56 2.52
C LEU A 315 5.33 -27.91 2.00
N ILE A 316 5.57 -28.00 0.70
CA ILE A 316 6.15 -29.16 0.05
C ILE A 316 7.41 -28.70 -0.68
N GLY A 317 8.56 -29.16 -0.21
CA GLY A 317 9.84 -28.89 -0.84
C GLY A 317 10.45 -30.16 -1.43
N ARG A 318 11.06 -30.02 -2.61
CA ARG A 318 12.04 -30.98 -3.13
C ARG A 318 13.36 -30.25 -3.39
N GLU A 319 14.41 -30.77 -2.75
CA GLU A 319 15.75 -30.21 -2.79
C GLU A 319 16.68 -31.30 -3.35
N ASP A 320 17.41 -31.01 -4.44
CA ASP A 320 18.43 -31.95 -4.97
C ASP A 320 19.85 -31.55 -4.57
N SER A 321 20.10 -30.25 -4.33
CA SER A 321 21.47 -29.75 -4.16
C SER A 321 21.60 -28.45 -3.35
N LEU A 322 20.65 -28.15 -2.44
CA LEU A 322 20.79 -26.99 -1.58
C LEU A 322 21.89 -27.21 -0.53
N ARG A 323 23.03 -26.52 -0.69
CA ARG A 323 24.10 -26.50 0.31
C ARG A 323 24.01 -25.19 1.09
N LYS A 324 23.67 -25.28 2.38
CA LYS A 324 23.76 -24.14 3.29
C LYS A 324 25.22 -23.97 3.71
N SER A 325 25.75 -22.75 3.68
CA SER A 325 27.05 -22.46 4.30
C SER A 325 26.95 -22.68 5.82
N ALA A 326 27.90 -23.43 6.38
CA ALA A 326 27.83 -24.09 7.68
C ALA A 326 27.47 -23.19 8.88
N ILE A 327 26.21 -23.23 9.33
CA ILE A 327 25.80 -23.06 10.76
C ILE A 327 24.69 -24.05 11.18
N PHE A 328 23.95 -24.66 10.24
CA PHE A 328 23.04 -25.77 10.56
C PHE A 328 23.29 -26.93 9.61
N SER A 329 23.95 -27.97 10.12
CA SER A 329 24.04 -29.27 9.46
C SER A 329 22.73 -30.00 9.68
N SER A 330 21.93 -30.19 8.64
CA SER A 330 21.08 -31.36 8.54
C SER A 330 21.49 -32.13 7.29
N LYS A 331 22.20 -33.22 7.52
CA LYS A 331 22.26 -34.36 6.61
C LYS A 331 20.82 -34.84 6.40
N GLU A 332 20.50 -35.21 5.15
CA GLU A 332 19.46 -36.15 4.72
C GLU A 332 18.50 -35.58 3.66
N SER A 333 18.66 -36.09 2.42
CA SER A 333 17.71 -35.96 1.32
C SER A 333 16.38 -36.61 1.73
N ARG A 334 15.35 -35.78 1.97
CA ARG A 334 13.96 -36.23 2.10
C ARG A 334 13.03 -35.20 1.50
N SER A 335 12.14 -35.65 0.61
CA SER A 335 10.89 -34.95 0.30
C SER A 335 10.19 -34.61 1.61
N THR A 336 10.20 -33.33 1.99
CA THR A 336 9.63 -32.89 3.27
C THR A 336 8.31 -32.20 2.98
N ALA A 337 7.21 -32.88 3.31
CA ALA A 337 5.90 -32.26 3.43
C ALA A 337 5.70 -31.88 4.90
N ALA A 338 5.65 -30.58 5.18
CA ALA A 338 5.38 -30.08 6.52
C ALA A 338 4.00 -29.38 6.53
N SER A 339 3.12 -29.80 7.42
CA SER A 339 1.94 -29.03 7.80
C SER A 339 2.31 -28.14 8.99
N PHE A 340 2.11 -26.83 8.86
CA PHE A 340 2.45 -25.87 9.90
C PHE A 340 1.19 -25.31 10.56
N ARG A 341 1.18 -25.31 11.89
CA ARG A 341 0.25 -24.55 12.73
C ARG A 341 1.09 -23.84 13.79
N SER A 342 1.05 -22.51 13.83
CA SER A 342 1.86 -21.71 14.75
C SER A 342 1.71 -22.18 16.21
N PRO A 343 2.78 -22.55 16.95
CA PRO A 343 2.71 -22.86 18.38
C PRO A 343 2.55 -21.59 19.23
N ARG A 344 2.07 -21.75 20.48
CA ARG A 344 2.10 -20.70 21.51
C ARG A 344 3.56 -20.37 21.82
N GLU A 345 3.90 -19.09 21.72
CA GLU A 345 5.23 -18.51 22.01
C GLU A 345 6.40 -19.04 21.18
N THR A 346 6.68 -18.39 20.04
CA THR A 346 8.07 -18.38 19.52
C THR A 346 8.34 -17.07 18.79
N ALA A 347 9.26 -16.30 19.34
CA ALA A 347 9.78 -15.09 18.72
C ALA A 347 10.59 -15.45 17.47
N TRP A 348 10.28 -14.83 16.34
CA TRP A 348 11.07 -14.89 15.12
C TRP A 348 12.44 -14.24 15.37
N ARG A 349 13.47 -15.04 15.69
CA ARG A 349 14.87 -14.60 15.59
C ARG A 349 15.39 -14.95 14.21
N PHE A 350 15.28 -14.00 13.27
CA PHE A 350 16.10 -14.00 12.07
C PHE A 350 17.55 -13.66 12.42
N CYS A 351 18.49 -14.29 11.72
CA CYS A 351 19.93 -14.20 11.91
C CYS A 351 20.42 -12.77 12.20
N LYS A 352 20.71 -12.47 13.46
CA LYS A 352 21.66 -11.42 13.84
C LYS A 352 22.90 -12.12 14.38
N GLY A 353 23.96 -12.14 13.58
CA GLY A 353 25.29 -12.34 14.11
C GLY A 353 25.65 -11.14 15.01
N ALA A 354 25.93 -11.41 16.28
CA ALA A 354 26.66 -10.47 17.13
C ALA A 354 27.39 -11.22 18.24
N THR A 355 28.63 -10.81 18.40
CA THR A 355 29.66 -11.20 19.34
C THR A 355 29.32 -10.90 20.81
N SER A 356 29.84 -11.77 21.68
CA SER A 356 30.26 -11.55 23.08
C SER A 356 29.28 -11.73 24.27
N SER A 357 29.80 -12.57 25.18
CA SER A 357 29.75 -12.54 26.65
C SER A 357 28.54 -13.13 27.42
N ARG A 358 28.90 -14.17 28.18
CA ARG A 358 28.34 -14.75 29.42
C ARG A 358 27.06 -14.14 30.01
N ALA A 359 26.07 -15.00 30.23
CA ALA A 359 25.45 -15.20 31.55
C ALA A 359 24.74 -16.57 31.62
N ARG A 360 24.97 -17.30 32.71
CA ARG A 360 24.34 -18.58 33.05
C ARG A 360 22.92 -18.35 33.55
N THR A 361 21.96 -19.13 33.06
CA THR A 361 20.90 -19.68 33.92
C THR A 361 20.37 -20.99 33.32
N SER A 362 20.45 -22.03 34.13
CA SER A 362 19.99 -23.39 33.90
C SER A 362 18.46 -23.48 33.91
N PHE A 363 17.86 -24.24 32.98
CA PHE A 363 16.70 -25.08 33.27
C PHE A 363 16.73 -26.35 32.41
N ILE A 364 16.34 -27.45 33.03
CA ILE A 364 16.62 -28.85 32.70
C ILE A 364 15.50 -29.46 31.84
N SER A 365 15.89 -30.49 31.07
CA SER A 365 15.09 -31.54 30.40
C SER A 365 14.97 -31.34 28.88
N GLY A 366 15.44 -32.23 28.00
CA GLY A 366 16.11 -33.52 28.17
C GLY A 366 16.23 -34.20 26.80
N ALA A 367 17.46 -34.37 26.30
CA ALA A 367 17.89 -35.42 25.36
C ALA A 367 19.40 -35.26 25.15
N ARG A 368 20.19 -36.21 25.69
CA ARG A 368 21.64 -36.27 25.51
C ARG A 368 21.97 -36.75 24.09
N LEU A 369 22.80 -36.00 23.38
CA LEU A 369 23.66 -36.54 22.32
C LEU A 369 25.09 -36.09 22.62
N ASN A 370 25.93 -37.08 22.95
CA ASN A 370 27.37 -36.95 23.18
C ASN A 370 28.07 -36.59 21.87
N CYS A 371 28.86 -35.50 21.87
CA CYS A 371 29.94 -35.30 20.92
C CYS A 371 31.24 -35.04 21.69
N ARG A 372 32.22 -35.94 21.54
CA ARG A 372 33.60 -35.72 21.98
C ARG A 372 34.29 -34.74 21.01
N PRO A 373 35.21 -33.88 21.49
CA PRO A 373 35.97 -32.97 20.64
C PRO A 373 37.14 -33.69 19.97
N ILE A 374 37.36 -33.39 18.68
CA ILE A 374 38.70 -33.27 18.08
C ILE A 374 38.73 -31.90 17.43
#